data_AF-A0A8T1WM42-F1
#
_entry.id   AF-A0A8T1WM42-F1
#
_cell.length_a   1.000
_cell.length_b   1.000
_cell.length_c   1.000
_cell.angle_alpha   90.00
_cell.angle_beta   90.00
_cell.angle_gamma   90.00
#
_symmetry.space_group_name_H-M   'P 1'
#
loop_
_entity.id
_entity.type
_entity.pdbx_description
1 polymer ?
#
loop_
_entity_poly.entity_id
_entity_poly.type
_entity_poly.pdbx_seq_one_letter_code
_entity_poly.pdbx_strand_id
1 'polypeptide(L)'
;MLALDSVSEKLRSKHVRTLELLQKTLDENVELRDRLAKLQKGTLHLGQGLPRSNLSSEEDEIEKLKEEHNRKVKTIEETASAKLAEQTRAVEELTTANSKLKNNLVTLDVALRDARETLKSEREAWKKERAQLEATIADAMRTLPPASPRQINPLSTEAEIEEEKTRQKLEAELEQSRQACFIAETARAVIEARLAEVTGEFERVSMEASSQSEQIGTLQIQLTAMHEKHREMSEELKASRQRKERPASAASTKLLLQQSSLLAQLQETEERLAKIQAEYRSLQDHTVKLQQQLANEIAERRAEAAGAGIFAIHVDLKRENFQLRAQVEELKALQKRFLTTAKKKTMSFPSL
;
A
#
# COMPACT_ATOMS: atom_id res chain seq x y z
N MET A 1 -15.88 90.60 73.72
CA MET A 1 -14.64 89.79 73.71
C MET A 1 -14.85 88.38 73.15
N LEU A 2 -15.95 87.68 73.43
CA LEU A 2 -16.18 86.26 73.04
C LEU A 2 -16.28 85.94 71.54
N ALA A 3 -16.67 86.88 70.67
CA ALA A 3 -16.83 86.60 69.23
C ALA A 3 -15.50 86.46 68.47
N LEU A 4 -14.46 87.19 68.89
CA LEU A 4 -13.12 87.15 68.29
C LEU A 4 -12.42 85.81 68.56
N ASP A 5 -12.63 85.23 69.73
CA ASP A 5 -12.10 83.91 70.08
C ASP A 5 -12.68 82.81 69.18
N SER A 6 -13.99 82.84 68.89
CA SER A 6 -14.64 81.84 68.03
C SER A 6 -14.16 81.86 66.57
N VAL A 7 -13.78 83.03 66.05
CA VAL A 7 -13.24 83.18 64.68
C VAL A 7 -11.79 82.72 64.64
N SER A 8 -11.00 83.07 65.68
CA SER A 8 -9.61 82.61 65.80
C SER A 8 -9.51 81.08 65.95
N GLU A 9 -10.45 80.47 66.66
CA GLU A 9 -10.51 79.03 66.85
C GLU A 9 -10.92 78.28 65.58
N LYS A 10 -11.88 78.82 64.81
CA LYS A 10 -12.21 78.31 63.47
C LYS A 10 -11.04 78.40 62.49
N LEU A 11 -10.25 79.49 62.56
CA LEU A 11 -9.07 79.66 61.72
C LEU A 11 -7.96 78.67 62.12
N ARG A 12 -7.73 78.48 63.43
CA ARG A 12 -6.82 77.46 63.96
C ARG A 12 -7.24 76.05 63.53
N SER A 13 -8.51 75.70 63.66
CA SER A 13 -9.04 74.39 63.24
C SER A 13 -8.89 74.16 61.74
N LYS A 14 -9.15 75.18 60.90
CA LYS A 14 -8.89 75.07 59.46
C LYS A 14 -7.41 74.86 59.16
N HIS A 15 -6.54 75.60 59.82
CA HIS A 15 -5.10 75.48 59.62
C HIS A 15 -4.58 74.09 60.04
N VAL A 16 -5.03 73.57 61.18
CA VAL A 16 -4.73 72.19 61.62
C VAL A 16 -5.22 71.18 60.60
N ARG A 17 -6.46 71.31 60.10
CA ARG A 17 -7.01 70.40 59.08
C ARG A 17 -6.24 70.47 57.76
N THR A 18 -5.75 71.65 57.36
CA THR A 18 -4.88 71.79 56.18
C THR A 18 -3.54 71.11 56.39
N LEU A 19 -2.94 71.23 57.58
CA LEU A 19 -1.69 70.54 57.92
C LEU A 19 -1.87 69.01 57.96
N GLU A 20 -2.97 68.50 58.52
CA GLU A 20 -3.32 67.08 58.49
C GLU A 20 -3.48 66.54 57.06
N LEU A 21 -4.12 67.32 56.18
CA LEU A 21 -4.29 66.95 54.78
C LEU A 21 -2.94 66.88 54.04
N LEU A 22 -2.08 67.88 54.28
CA LEU A 22 -0.73 67.92 53.71
C LEU A 22 0.13 66.77 54.21
N GLN A 23 0.07 66.45 55.52
CA GLN A 23 0.78 65.31 56.09
C GLN A 23 0.33 64.00 55.41
N LYS A 24 -0.98 63.80 55.27
CA LYS A 24 -1.54 62.62 54.60
C LYS A 24 -1.09 62.51 53.14
N THR A 25 -1.06 63.62 52.40
CA THR A 25 -0.55 63.63 51.02
C THR A 25 0.96 63.34 50.96
N LEU A 26 1.72 63.75 51.97
CA LEU A 26 3.14 63.44 52.06
C LEU A 26 3.36 61.93 52.28
N ASP A 27 2.61 61.34 53.21
CA ASP A 27 2.69 59.91 53.54
C ASP A 27 2.28 59.04 52.34
N GLU A 28 1.20 59.41 51.63
CA GLU A 28 0.78 58.74 50.39
C GLU A 28 1.86 58.81 49.29
N ASN A 29 2.58 59.92 49.17
CA ASN A 29 3.69 60.05 48.22
C ASN A 29 4.88 59.15 48.56
N VAL A 30 5.18 58.96 49.84
CA VAL A 30 6.24 58.03 50.29
C VAL A 30 5.86 56.60 49.94
N GLU A 31 4.60 56.19 50.21
CA GLU A 31 4.11 54.85 49.83
C GLU A 31 4.19 54.60 48.33
N LEU A 32 3.83 55.58 47.50
CA LEU A 32 3.89 55.46 46.04
C LEU A 32 5.33 55.31 45.55
N ARG A 33 6.29 56.04 46.14
CA ARG A 33 7.71 55.88 45.82
C ARG A 33 8.23 54.49 46.19
N ASP A 34 7.83 53.94 47.33
CA ASP A 34 8.22 52.59 47.74
C ASP A 34 7.64 51.51 46.82
N ARG A 35 6.38 51.68 46.37
CA ARG A 35 5.76 50.78 45.38
C ARG A 35 6.48 50.85 44.04
N LEU A 36 6.85 52.04 43.58
CA LEU A 36 7.63 52.24 42.35
C LEU A 36 9.03 51.62 42.45
N ALA A 37 9.71 51.77 43.59
CA ALA A 37 11.03 51.17 43.81
C ALA A 37 10.98 49.63 43.81
N LYS A 38 9.93 49.04 44.40
CA LYS A 38 9.68 47.58 44.35
C LYS A 38 9.39 47.10 42.94
N LEU A 39 8.58 47.86 42.18
CA LEU A 39 8.32 47.58 40.76
C LEU A 39 9.59 47.68 39.92
N GLN A 40 10.42 48.70 40.09
CA GLN A 40 11.69 48.82 39.35
C GLN A 40 12.66 47.67 39.65
N LYS A 41 12.74 47.21 40.91
CA LYS A 41 13.55 46.02 41.26
C LYS A 41 12.99 44.73 40.66
N GLY A 42 11.67 44.58 40.57
CA GLY A 42 11.02 43.43 39.91
C GLY A 42 11.15 43.46 38.38
N THR A 43 11.03 44.63 37.76
CA THR A 43 11.07 44.82 36.30
C THR A 43 12.47 44.61 35.71
N LEU A 44 13.54 44.83 36.48
CA LEU A 44 14.91 44.59 36.04
C LEU A 44 15.23 43.09 35.79
N HIS A 45 14.46 42.17 36.37
CA HIS A 45 14.67 40.73 36.19
C HIS A 45 13.95 40.15 34.97
N LEU A 46 12.98 40.87 34.40
CA LEU A 46 12.27 40.47 33.17
C LEU A 46 12.93 41.02 31.90
N GLY A 47 13.92 41.90 32.03
CA GLY A 47 14.66 42.52 30.91
C GLY A 47 16.07 41.97 30.69
N GLN A 48 16.59 41.15 31.60
CA GLN A 48 17.83 40.41 31.36
C GLN A 48 17.47 39.13 30.62
N GLY A 49 17.49 39.22 29.28
CA GLY A 49 17.27 38.07 28.41
C GLY A 49 18.13 36.87 28.83
N LEU A 50 17.56 35.68 28.70
CA LEU A 50 18.29 34.41 28.76
C LEU A 50 19.63 34.56 28.01
N PRO A 51 20.75 34.03 28.55
CA PRO A 51 22.05 34.16 27.91
C PRO A 51 21.96 33.58 26.49
N ARG A 52 22.03 34.47 25.49
CA ARG A 52 21.96 34.16 24.05
C ARG A 52 23.07 33.21 23.58
N SER A 53 24.06 32.93 24.43
CA SER A 53 25.13 31.95 24.19
C SER A 53 24.62 30.50 24.10
N ASN A 54 23.45 30.20 24.68
CA ASN A 54 22.89 28.84 24.65
C ASN A 54 22.05 28.58 23.39
N LEU A 55 21.61 29.65 22.70
CA LEU A 55 20.80 29.53 21.48
C LEU A 55 21.57 28.86 20.34
N SER A 56 22.88 29.13 20.21
CA SER A 56 23.73 28.45 19.21
C SER A 56 23.83 26.95 19.47
N SER A 57 23.91 26.52 20.74
CA SER A 57 23.98 25.10 21.09
C SER A 57 22.65 24.39 20.84
N GLU A 58 21.53 25.06 21.11
CA GLU A 58 20.18 24.55 20.83
C GLU A 58 19.92 24.49 19.32
N GLU A 59 20.37 25.48 18.54
CA GLU A 59 20.28 25.49 17.08
C GLU A 59 21.11 24.35 16.44
N ASP A 60 22.34 24.13 16.91
CA ASP A 60 23.19 23.02 16.46
C ASP A 60 22.58 21.64 16.82
N GLU A 61 21.91 21.53 17.96
CA GLU A 61 21.24 20.30 18.39
C GLU A 61 19.96 20.04 17.58
N ILE A 62 19.20 21.09 17.24
CA ILE A 62 18.07 20.99 16.32
C ILE A 62 18.54 20.55 14.93
N GLU A 63 19.67 21.07 14.44
CA GLU A 63 20.24 20.68 13.16
C GLU A 63 20.68 19.20 13.16
N LYS A 64 21.36 18.75 14.22
CA LYS A 64 21.69 17.33 14.41
C LYS A 64 20.47 16.43 14.44
N LEU A 65 19.42 16.83 15.17
CA LEU A 65 18.17 16.06 15.24
C LEU A 65 17.45 15.99 13.89
N LYS A 66 17.47 17.07 13.09
CA LYS A 66 16.94 17.08 11.72
C LYS A 66 17.73 16.14 10.83
N GLU A 67 19.05 16.17 10.89
CA GLU A 67 19.90 15.24 10.13
C GLU A 67 19.64 13.79 10.52
N GLU A 68 19.53 13.50 11.82
CA GLU A 68 19.26 12.16 12.32
C GLU A 68 17.87 11.66 11.88
N HIS A 69 16.85 12.52 11.97
CA HIS A 69 15.51 12.21 11.46
C HIS A 69 15.53 11.93 9.96
N ASN A 70 16.21 12.77 9.16
CA ASN A 70 16.34 12.58 7.72
C ASN A 70 17.07 11.27 7.38
N ARG A 71 18.12 10.91 8.12
CA ARG A 71 18.81 9.61 7.97
C ARG A 71 17.85 8.46 8.29
N LYS A 72 17.10 8.52 9.39
CA LYS A 72 16.12 7.49 9.78
C LYS A 72 15.03 7.33 8.72
N VAL A 73 14.43 8.42 8.25
CA VAL A 73 13.42 8.39 7.18
C VAL A 73 13.99 7.75 5.93
N LYS A 74 15.18 8.16 5.49
CA LYS A 74 15.84 7.58 4.31
C LYS A 74 16.08 6.07 4.46
N THR A 75 16.53 5.60 5.63
CA THR A 75 16.71 4.15 5.87
C THR A 75 15.38 3.40 5.85
N ILE A 76 14.30 3.99 6.37
CA ILE A 76 12.97 3.39 6.33
C ILE A 76 12.46 3.33 4.88
N GLU A 77 12.63 4.40 4.11
CA GLU A 77 12.26 4.44 2.69
C GLU A 77 13.06 3.42 1.85
N GLU A 78 14.37 3.29 2.08
CA GLU A 78 15.22 2.31 1.40
C GLU A 78 14.81 0.87 1.74
N THR A 79 14.56 0.57 3.02
CA THR A 79 14.10 -0.77 3.43
C THR A 79 12.69 -1.09 2.92
N ALA A 80 11.77 -0.11 2.91
CA ALA A 80 10.45 -0.27 2.33
C ALA A 80 10.52 -0.49 0.81
N SER A 81 11.38 0.26 0.12
CA SER A 81 11.62 0.12 -1.32
C SER A 81 12.22 -1.25 -1.67
N ALA A 82 13.17 -1.74 -0.87
CA ALA A 82 13.75 -3.07 -1.04
C ALA A 82 12.69 -4.18 -0.85
N LYS A 83 11.87 -4.09 0.21
CA LYS A 83 10.76 -5.04 0.44
C LYS A 83 9.73 -5.01 -0.69
N LEU A 84 9.39 -3.84 -1.20
CA LEU A 84 8.46 -3.71 -2.34
C LEU A 84 9.04 -4.34 -3.60
N ALA A 85 10.34 -4.17 -3.86
CA ALA A 85 11.00 -4.81 -4.99
C ALA A 85 11.03 -6.35 -4.87
N GLU A 86 11.27 -6.88 -3.67
CA GLU A 86 11.20 -8.32 -3.40
C GLU A 86 9.79 -8.88 -3.60
N GLN A 87 8.77 -8.20 -3.07
CA GLN A 87 7.37 -8.57 -3.27
C GLN A 87 6.97 -8.54 -4.76
N THR A 88 7.45 -7.54 -5.51
CA THR A 88 7.19 -7.42 -6.94
C THR A 88 7.77 -8.61 -7.70
N ARG A 89 9.02 -8.99 -7.40
CA ARG A 89 9.64 -10.20 -7.99
C ARG A 89 8.87 -11.47 -7.64
N ALA A 90 8.46 -11.63 -6.38
CA ALA A 90 7.68 -12.80 -5.97
C ALA A 90 6.33 -12.90 -6.73
N VAL A 91 5.66 -11.77 -6.96
CA VAL A 91 4.43 -11.71 -7.77
C VAL A 91 4.72 -12.07 -9.23
N GLU A 92 5.80 -11.56 -9.82
CA GLU A 92 6.21 -11.92 -11.19
C GLU A 92 6.52 -13.42 -11.32
N GLU A 93 7.23 -14.00 -10.35
CA GLU A 93 7.52 -15.44 -10.32
C GLU A 93 6.24 -16.27 -10.20
N LEU A 94 5.33 -15.92 -9.28
CA LEU A 94 4.05 -16.61 -9.11
C LEU A 94 3.16 -16.49 -10.34
N THR A 95 3.11 -15.32 -10.99
CA THR A 95 2.32 -15.14 -12.21
C THR A 95 2.89 -15.95 -13.38
N THR A 96 4.22 -16.04 -13.51
CA THR A 96 4.86 -16.89 -14.53
C THR A 96 4.65 -18.39 -14.25
N ALA A 97 4.71 -18.82 -12.99
CA ALA A 97 4.41 -20.20 -12.61
C ALA A 97 2.93 -20.55 -12.88
N ASN A 98 2.02 -19.64 -12.55
CA ASN A 98 0.59 -19.82 -12.76
C ASN A 98 0.24 -19.91 -14.26
N SER A 99 0.84 -19.07 -15.11
CA SER A 99 0.63 -19.15 -16.56
C SER A 99 1.15 -20.48 -17.15
N LYS A 100 2.30 -20.98 -16.68
CA LYS A 100 2.81 -22.32 -17.05
C LYS A 100 1.85 -23.43 -16.63
N LEU A 101 1.34 -23.40 -15.40
CA LEU A 101 0.39 -24.39 -14.92
C LEU A 101 -0.91 -24.39 -15.72
N LYS A 102 -1.45 -23.21 -16.05
CA LYS A 102 -2.63 -23.08 -16.91
C LYS A 102 -2.39 -23.70 -18.29
N ASN A 103 -1.25 -23.41 -18.91
CA ASN A 103 -0.90 -23.98 -20.21
C ASN A 103 -0.80 -25.50 -20.14
N ASN A 104 -0.13 -26.05 -19.12
CA ASN A 104 -0.01 -27.50 -18.92
C ASN A 104 -1.38 -28.16 -18.72
N LEU A 105 -2.28 -27.52 -17.96
CA LEU A 105 -3.64 -28.02 -17.74
C LEU A 105 -4.41 -28.09 -19.06
N VAL A 106 -4.34 -27.04 -19.88
CA VAL A 106 -4.97 -27.02 -21.21
C VAL A 106 -4.38 -28.12 -22.12
N THR A 107 -3.05 -28.29 -22.13
CA THR A 107 -2.40 -29.35 -22.91
C THR A 107 -2.85 -30.75 -22.47
N LEU A 108 -2.92 -30.99 -21.16
CA LEU A 108 -3.39 -32.28 -20.62
C LEU A 108 -4.87 -32.51 -20.91
N ASP A 109 -5.71 -31.49 -20.83
CA ASP A 109 -7.14 -31.60 -21.15
C ASP A 109 -7.37 -31.93 -22.63
N VAL A 110 -6.59 -31.34 -23.54
CA VAL A 110 -6.60 -31.69 -24.97
C VAL A 110 -6.15 -33.14 -25.17
N ALA A 111 -5.01 -33.54 -24.59
CA ALA A 111 -4.51 -34.91 -24.72
C ALA A 111 -5.50 -35.94 -24.18
N LEU A 112 -6.21 -35.63 -23.09
CA LEU A 112 -7.23 -36.48 -22.51
C LEU A 112 -8.47 -36.58 -23.41
N ARG A 113 -8.90 -35.48 -24.03
CA ARG A 113 -9.97 -35.50 -25.04
C ARG A 113 -9.60 -36.35 -26.25
N ASP A 114 -8.38 -36.24 -26.75
CA ASP A 114 -7.88 -37.04 -27.88
C ASP A 114 -7.79 -38.54 -27.50
N ALA A 115 -7.32 -38.86 -26.30
CA ALA A 115 -7.30 -40.23 -25.76
C ALA A 115 -8.72 -40.82 -25.63
N ARG A 116 -9.71 -40.01 -25.24
CA ARG A 116 -11.11 -40.45 -25.19
C ARG A 116 -11.69 -40.72 -26.58
N GLU A 117 -11.38 -39.88 -27.56
CA GLU A 117 -11.88 -40.05 -28.93
C GLU A 117 -11.24 -41.26 -29.62
N THR A 118 -9.93 -41.47 -29.43
CA THR A 118 -9.23 -42.67 -29.91
C THR A 118 -9.83 -43.95 -29.32
N LEU A 119 -9.99 -44.03 -28.00
CA LEU A 119 -10.63 -45.18 -27.34
C LEU A 119 -12.07 -45.42 -27.83
N LYS A 120 -12.82 -44.36 -28.08
CA LYS A 120 -14.18 -44.46 -28.62
C LYS A 120 -14.14 -45.03 -30.04
N SER A 121 -13.23 -44.55 -30.89
CA SER A 121 -13.06 -45.04 -32.26
C SER A 121 -12.62 -46.51 -32.30
N GLU A 122 -11.69 -46.92 -31.43
CA GLU A 122 -11.24 -48.31 -31.28
C GLU A 122 -12.40 -49.20 -30.83
N ARG A 123 -13.18 -48.77 -29.83
CA ARG A 123 -14.34 -49.55 -29.35
C ARG A 123 -15.36 -49.77 -30.46
N GLU A 124 -15.60 -48.77 -31.31
CA GLU A 124 -16.49 -48.93 -32.47
C GLU A 124 -15.88 -49.82 -33.56
N ALA A 125 -14.56 -49.78 -33.77
CA ALA A 125 -13.87 -50.71 -34.68
C ALA A 125 -14.01 -52.16 -34.18
N TRP A 126 -13.71 -52.42 -32.90
CA TRP A 126 -13.87 -53.74 -32.29
C TRP A 126 -15.31 -54.27 -32.34
N LYS A 127 -16.31 -53.41 -32.14
CA LYS A 127 -17.72 -53.80 -32.31
C LYS A 127 -18.03 -54.24 -33.73
N LYS A 128 -17.51 -53.53 -34.74
CA LYS A 128 -17.71 -53.88 -36.16
C LYS A 128 -17.02 -55.19 -36.51
N GLU A 129 -15.78 -55.38 -36.08
CA GLU A 129 -15.04 -56.63 -36.28
C GLU A 129 -15.76 -57.81 -35.63
N ARG A 130 -16.24 -57.65 -34.40
CA ARG A 130 -17.03 -58.67 -33.71
C ARG A 130 -18.31 -59.01 -34.48
N ALA A 131 -19.05 -58.00 -34.95
CA ALA A 131 -20.26 -58.23 -35.75
C ALA A 131 -19.96 -58.96 -37.06
N GLN A 132 -18.83 -58.65 -37.72
CA GLN A 132 -18.37 -59.38 -38.91
C GLN A 132 -18.01 -60.83 -38.59
N LEU A 133 -17.29 -61.08 -37.50
CA LEU A 133 -16.96 -62.44 -37.06
C LEU A 133 -18.22 -63.24 -36.71
N GLU A 134 -19.16 -62.64 -35.97
CA GLU A 134 -20.44 -63.28 -35.64
C GLU A 134 -21.25 -63.63 -36.90
N ALA A 135 -21.30 -62.74 -37.90
CA ALA A 135 -21.91 -63.02 -39.20
C ALA A 135 -21.20 -64.16 -39.95
N THR A 136 -19.86 -64.16 -39.95
CA THR A 136 -19.05 -65.19 -40.61
C THR A 136 -19.26 -66.56 -39.96
N ILE A 137 -19.34 -66.62 -38.63
CA ILE A 137 -19.65 -67.83 -37.87
C ILE A 137 -21.07 -68.32 -38.19
N ALA A 138 -22.05 -67.41 -38.22
CA ALA A 138 -23.43 -67.77 -38.53
C ALA A 138 -23.57 -68.36 -39.96
N ASP A 139 -22.87 -67.80 -40.94
CA ASP A 139 -22.84 -68.34 -42.31
C ASP A 139 -22.10 -69.69 -42.41
N ALA A 140 -20.98 -69.84 -41.69
CA ALA A 140 -20.28 -71.12 -41.60
C ALA A 140 -21.16 -72.21 -40.95
N MET A 141 -21.96 -71.85 -39.93
CA MET A 141 -22.91 -72.78 -39.30
C MET A 141 -24.10 -73.13 -40.21
N ARG A 142 -24.54 -72.25 -41.13
CA ARG A 142 -25.58 -72.57 -42.12
C ARG A 142 -25.12 -73.52 -43.22
N THR A 143 -23.83 -73.55 -43.52
CA THR A 143 -23.25 -74.35 -44.60
C THR A 143 -22.70 -75.70 -44.13
N LEU A 144 -22.72 -75.97 -42.82
CA LEU A 144 -22.29 -77.23 -42.24
C LEU A 144 -23.39 -78.32 -42.35
N PRO A 145 -23.12 -79.48 -42.99
CA PRO A 145 -24.02 -80.63 -42.91
C PRO A 145 -24.01 -81.22 -41.47
N PRO A 146 -25.04 -81.98 -41.06
CA PRO A 146 -25.10 -82.54 -39.71
C PRO A 146 -23.90 -83.47 -39.47
N ALA A 147 -23.01 -83.07 -38.56
CA ALA A 147 -21.80 -83.81 -38.28
C ALA A 147 -22.14 -85.10 -37.51
N SER A 148 -21.82 -86.25 -38.13
CA SER A 148 -21.53 -87.49 -37.41
C SER A 148 -20.42 -87.24 -36.37
N PRO A 149 -20.41 -87.97 -35.24
CA PRO A 149 -19.48 -87.75 -34.14
C PRO A 149 -18.06 -88.05 -34.63
N ARG A 150 -17.32 -87.00 -35.01
CA ARG A 150 -15.89 -87.09 -35.24
C ARG A 150 -15.19 -87.03 -33.88
N GLN A 151 -14.34 -88.03 -33.68
CA GLN A 151 -13.33 -88.08 -32.63
C GLN A 151 -12.75 -86.69 -32.35
N ILE A 152 -12.75 -86.33 -31.08
CA ILE A 152 -11.95 -85.24 -30.52
C ILE A 152 -10.49 -85.66 -30.76
N ASN A 153 -9.90 -85.13 -31.83
CA ASN A 153 -8.46 -85.13 -31.98
C ASN A 153 -7.89 -84.24 -30.86
N PRO A 154 -6.74 -84.60 -30.27
CA PRO A 154 -6.11 -83.77 -29.25
C PRO A 154 -5.87 -82.37 -29.85
N LEU A 155 -6.25 -81.33 -29.10
CA LEU A 155 -6.00 -79.96 -29.49
C LEU A 155 -4.53 -79.82 -29.87
N SER A 156 -4.29 -79.18 -31.03
CA SER A 156 -2.95 -78.79 -31.44
C SER A 156 -2.32 -77.95 -30.33
N THR A 157 -1.12 -78.32 -29.89
CA THR A 157 -0.29 -77.60 -28.92
C THR A 157 -0.11 -76.11 -29.27
N GLU A 158 -0.28 -75.70 -30.53
CA GLU A 158 -0.21 -74.28 -30.93
C GLU A 158 -1.40 -73.45 -30.42
N ALA A 159 -2.58 -74.04 -30.27
CA ALA A 159 -3.76 -73.34 -29.75
C ALA A 159 -3.61 -73.03 -28.25
N GLU A 160 -3.09 -73.98 -27.48
CA GLU A 160 -2.77 -73.78 -26.06
C GLU A 160 -1.64 -72.75 -25.87
N ILE A 161 -0.65 -72.74 -26.76
CA ILE A 161 0.44 -71.74 -26.73
C ILE A 161 -0.08 -70.32 -27.01
N GLU A 162 -1.00 -70.14 -27.97
CA GLU A 162 -1.59 -68.82 -28.23
C GLU A 162 -2.54 -68.38 -27.11
N GLU A 163 -3.32 -69.30 -26.53
CA GLU A 163 -4.14 -69.01 -25.35
C GLU A 163 -3.27 -68.57 -24.17
N GLU A 164 -2.17 -69.27 -23.89
CA GLU A 164 -1.23 -68.91 -22.83
C GLU A 164 -0.57 -67.54 -23.07
N LYS A 165 -0.20 -67.21 -24.32
CA LYS A 165 0.34 -65.88 -24.67
C LYS A 165 -0.69 -64.77 -24.49
N THR A 166 -1.94 -64.99 -24.87
CA THR A 166 -3.00 -63.99 -24.69
C THR A 166 -3.32 -63.79 -23.21
N ARG A 167 -3.29 -64.87 -22.41
CA ARG A 167 -3.43 -64.80 -20.96
C ARG A 167 -2.30 -64.01 -20.30
N GLN A 168 -1.04 -64.25 -20.69
CA GLN A 168 0.11 -63.49 -20.19
C GLN A 168 0.04 -62.00 -20.57
N LYS A 169 -0.43 -61.67 -21.78
CA LYS A 169 -0.64 -60.27 -22.20
C LYS A 169 -1.72 -59.59 -21.36
N LEU A 170 -2.86 -60.25 -21.16
CA LEU A 170 -3.94 -59.74 -20.31
C LEU A 170 -3.48 -59.54 -18.86
N GLU A 171 -2.66 -60.45 -18.33
CA GLU A 171 -2.12 -60.35 -16.99
C GLU A 171 -1.13 -59.18 -16.85
N ALA A 172 -0.31 -58.94 -17.87
CA ALA A 172 0.58 -57.77 -17.94
C ALA A 172 -0.19 -56.45 -18.04
N GLU A 173 -1.23 -56.38 -18.87
CA GLU A 173 -2.10 -55.19 -18.98
C GLU A 173 -2.86 -54.91 -17.68
N LEU A 174 -3.34 -55.96 -17.00
CA LEU A 174 -4.01 -55.84 -15.70
C LEU A 174 -3.05 -55.29 -14.63
N GLU A 175 -1.81 -55.76 -14.60
CA GLU A 175 -0.80 -55.27 -13.66
C GLU A 175 -0.40 -53.81 -13.96
N GLN A 176 -0.30 -53.44 -15.24
CA GLN A 176 -0.08 -52.05 -15.64
C GLN A 176 -1.25 -51.15 -15.23
N SER A 177 -2.49 -51.64 -15.35
CA SER A 177 -3.69 -50.92 -14.89
C SER A 177 -3.69 -50.72 -13.37
N ARG A 178 -3.30 -51.74 -12.59
CA ARG A 178 -3.15 -51.63 -11.12
C ARG A 178 -2.11 -50.59 -10.74
N GLN A 179 -0.96 -50.57 -11.40
CA GLN A 179 0.08 -49.56 -11.17
C GLN A 179 -0.42 -48.15 -11.51
N ALA A 180 -1.15 -47.98 -12.62
CA ALA A 180 -1.74 -46.70 -12.99
C ALA A 180 -2.76 -46.21 -11.95
N CYS A 181 -3.61 -47.10 -11.42
CA CYS A 181 -4.53 -46.77 -10.33
C CYS A 181 -3.78 -46.35 -9.06
N PHE A 182 -2.72 -47.06 -8.67
CA PHE A 182 -1.91 -46.70 -7.51
C PHE A 182 -1.26 -45.31 -7.67
N ILE A 183 -0.73 -45.00 -8.85
CA ILE A 183 -0.18 -43.67 -9.16
C ILE A 183 -1.27 -42.59 -9.09
N ALA A 184 -2.47 -42.88 -9.61
CA ALA A 184 -3.59 -41.95 -9.55
C ALA A 184 -4.07 -41.69 -8.11
N GLU A 185 -4.15 -42.73 -7.28
CA GLU A 185 -4.52 -42.62 -5.87
C GLU A 185 -3.49 -41.83 -5.05
N THR A 186 -2.21 -42.10 -5.26
CA THR A 186 -1.13 -41.35 -4.60
C THR A 186 -1.11 -39.87 -5.04
N ALA A 187 -1.28 -39.60 -6.34
CA ALA A 187 -1.40 -38.23 -6.84
C ALA A 187 -2.64 -37.52 -6.26
N ARG A 188 -3.77 -38.21 -6.13
CA ARG A 188 -4.99 -37.69 -5.51
C ARG A 188 -4.75 -37.33 -4.04
N ALA A 189 -4.11 -38.21 -3.26
CA ALA A 189 -3.79 -37.94 -1.86
C ALA A 189 -2.89 -36.71 -1.69
N VAL A 190 -1.90 -36.51 -2.58
CA VAL A 190 -1.03 -35.33 -2.57
C VAL A 190 -1.83 -34.05 -2.87
N ILE A 191 -2.74 -34.10 -3.85
CA ILE A 191 -3.59 -32.95 -4.19
C ILE A 191 -4.54 -32.62 -3.03
N GLU A 192 -5.15 -33.63 -2.41
CA GLU A 192 -6.04 -33.44 -1.25
C GLU A 192 -5.29 -32.84 -0.05
N ALA A 193 -4.07 -33.30 0.23
CA ALA A 193 -3.23 -32.73 1.28
C ALA A 193 -2.89 -31.25 1.02
N ARG A 194 -2.52 -30.92 -0.23
CA ARG A 194 -2.20 -29.54 -0.63
C ARG A 194 -3.43 -28.64 -0.61
N LEU A 195 -4.60 -29.18 -0.95
CA LEU A 195 -5.86 -28.45 -0.85
C LEU A 195 -6.17 -28.10 0.60
N ALA A 196 -6.01 -29.06 1.52
CA ALA A 196 -6.20 -28.82 2.96
C ALA A 196 -5.25 -27.74 3.50
N GLU A 197 -3.98 -27.75 3.08
CA GLU A 197 -3.00 -26.72 3.44
C GLU A 197 -3.42 -25.32 2.96
N VAL A 198 -3.78 -25.19 1.67
CA VAL A 198 -4.23 -23.91 1.09
C VAL A 198 -5.51 -23.41 1.75
N THR A 199 -6.45 -24.30 2.07
CA THR A 199 -7.67 -23.92 2.80
C THR A 199 -7.34 -23.39 4.20
N GLY A 200 -6.43 -24.04 4.93
CA GLY A 200 -5.99 -23.56 6.24
C GLY A 200 -5.26 -22.21 6.18
N GLU A 201 -4.40 -22.00 5.17
CA GLU A 201 -3.75 -20.71 4.95
C GLU A 201 -4.76 -19.61 4.64
N PHE A 202 -5.76 -19.90 3.80
CA PHE A 202 -6.81 -18.95 3.46
C PHE A 202 -7.63 -18.54 4.68
N GLU A 203 -8.02 -19.49 5.53
CA GLU A 203 -8.72 -19.22 6.79
C GLU A 203 -7.88 -18.34 7.72
N ARG A 204 -6.58 -18.64 7.87
CA ARG A 204 -5.65 -17.84 8.67
C ARG A 204 -5.56 -16.40 8.17
N VAL A 205 -5.39 -16.21 6.85
CA VAL A 205 -5.31 -14.88 6.22
C VAL A 205 -6.65 -14.14 6.36
N SER A 206 -7.78 -14.84 6.24
CA SER A 206 -9.10 -14.25 6.44
C SER A 206 -9.30 -13.75 7.87
N MET A 207 -8.89 -14.53 8.88
CA MET A 207 -8.92 -14.11 10.29
C MET A 207 -8.01 -12.90 10.54
N GLU A 208 -6.80 -12.90 9.97
CA GLU A 208 -5.86 -11.79 10.11
C GLU A 208 -6.41 -10.50 9.48
N ALA A 209 -6.98 -10.59 8.28
CA ALA A 209 -7.63 -9.45 7.61
C ALA A 209 -8.83 -8.93 8.41
N SER A 210 -9.60 -9.82 9.03
CA SER A 210 -10.72 -9.45 9.91
C SER A 210 -10.22 -8.66 11.12
N SER A 211 -9.17 -9.16 11.78
CA SER A 211 -8.55 -8.49 12.94
C SER A 211 -7.96 -7.12 12.57
N GLN A 212 -7.30 -7.01 11.41
CA GLN A 212 -6.79 -5.74 10.92
C GLN A 212 -7.92 -4.74 10.63
N SER A 213 -9.04 -5.20 10.05
CA SER A 213 -10.23 -4.37 9.81
C SER A 213 -10.80 -3.80 11.12
N GLU A 214 -10.89 -4.64 12.17
CA GLU A 214 -11.30 -4.20 13.50
C GLU A 214 -10.33 -3.15 14.09
N GLN A 215 -9.02 -3.38 13.99
CA GLN A 215 -8.01 -2.43 14.44
C GLN A 215 -8.13 -1.08 13.71
N ILE A 216 -8.30 -1.10 12.38
CA ILE A 216 -8.52 0.12 11.59
C ILE A 216 -9.77 0.85 12.09
N GLY A 217 -10.87 0.13 12.33
CA GLY A 217 -12.09 0.71 12.89
C GLY A 217 -11.86 1.41 14.24
N THR A 218 -11.11 0.76 15.15
CA THR A 218 -10.79 1.37 16.46
C THR A 218 -9.91 2.61 16.33
N LEU A 219 -8.90 2.59 15.46
CA LEU A 219 -8.03 3.75 15.21
C LEU A 219 -8.81 4.91 14.59
N GLN A 220 -9.77 4.61 13.71
CA GLN A 220 -10.62 5.62 13.08
C GLN A 220 -11.51 6.32 14.13
N ILE A 221 -12.08 5.57 15.08
CA ILE A 221 -12.84 6.11 16.22
C ILE A 221 -11.95 7.01 17.10
N GLN A 222 -10.71 6.60 17.37
CA GLN A 222 -9.76 7.42 18.15
C GLN A 222 -9.39 8.72 17.43
N LEU A 223 -9.20 8.67 16.12
CA LEU A 223 -8.94 9.85 15.28
C LEU A 223 -10.11 10.83 15.30
N THR A 224 -11.35 10.35 15.19
CA THR A 224 -12.54 11.21 15.26
C THR A 224 -12.66 11.87 16.64
N ALA A 225 -12.46 11.12 17.73
CA ALA A 225 -12.50 11.66 19.08
C ALA A 225 -11.40 12.73 19.32
N MET A 226 -10.20 12.51 18.78
CA MET A 226 -9.11 13.50 18.83
C MET A 226 -9.46 14.77 18.04
N HIS A 227 -10.07 14.65 16.86
CA HIS A 227 -10.52 15.80 16.08
C HIS A 227 -11.62 16.59 16.79
N GLU A 228 -12.59 15.91 17.43
CA GLU A 228 -13.62 16.55 18.24
C GLU A 228 -13.02 17.31 19.42
N LYS A 229 -12.12 16.69 20.18
CA LYS A 229 -11.41 17.36 21.27
C LYS A 229 -10.61 18.58 20.81
N HIS A 230 -9.92 18.48 19.66
CA HIS A 230 -9.21 19.62 19.09
C HIS A 230 -10.17 20.74 18.68
N ARG A 231 -11.34 20.40 18.14
CA ARG A 231 -12.39 21.36 17.80
C ARG A 231 -12.92 22.08 19.04
N GLU A 232 -13.24 21.35 20.11
CA GLU A 232 -13.69 21.91 21.39
C GLU A 232 -12.66 22.90 21.97
N MET A 233 -11.39 22.49 22.04
CA MET A 233 -10.29 23.36 22.49
C MET A 233 -10.17 24.63 21.63
N SER A 234 -10.34 24.51 20.32
CA SER A 234 -10.33 25.66 19.40
C SER A 234 -11.51 26.61 19.64
N GLU A 235 -12.70 26.07 19.89
CA GLU A 235 -13.90 26.85 20.21
C GLU A 235 -13.77 27.55 21.58
N GLU A 236 -13.20 26.90 22.61
CA GLU A 236 -12.89 27.51 23.91
C GLU A 236 -11.88 28.66 23.81
N LEU A 237 -10.84 28.50 22.99
CA LEU A 237 -9.86 29.55 22.71
C LEU A 237 -10.51 30.76 22.02
N LYS A 238 -11.44 30.52 21.08
CA LYS A 238 -12.21 31.59 20.43
C LYS A 238 -13.14 32.30 21.42
N ALA A 239 -13.84 31.57 22.28
CA ALA A 239 -14.72 32.15 23.30
C ALA A 239 -13.95 32.96 24.35
N SER A 240 -12.75 32.52 24.73
CA SER A 240 -11.87 33.24 25.67
C SER A 240 -11.32 34.54 25.08
N ARG A 241 -11.11 34.60 23.75
CA ARG A 241 -10.72 35.82 23.05
C ARG A 241 -11.85 36.87 23.05
N GLN A 242 -13.09 36.44 22.86
CA GLN A 242 -14.25 37.34 22.85
C GLN A 242 -14.58 37.94 24.23
N ARG A 243 -14.18 37.29 25.34
CA ARG A 243 -14.45 37.78 26.71
C ARG A 243 -13.46 38.85 27.21
N LYS A 244 -12.44 39.26 26.43
CA LYS A 244 -11.35 40.15 26.86
C LYS A 244 -11.27 41.51 26.16
N GLU A 245 -12.38 42.02 25.61
CA GLU A 245 -12.42 43.39 25.07
C GLU A 245 -12.97 44.39 26.11
N ARG A 246 -12.07 45.03 26.88
CA ARG A 246 -12.35 46.25 27.65
C ARG A 246 -11.14 47.18 27.55
N PRO A 247 -11.27 48.46 27.15
CA PRO A 247 -10.11 49.27 26.82
C PRO A 247 -9.59 50.04 28.03
N ALA A 248 -8.27 50.09 28.24
CA ALA A 248 -7.65 51.07 29.14
C ALA A 248 -6.18 51.41 28.80
N SER A 249 -5.96 52.73 28.60
CA SER A 249 -4.72 53.52 28.77
C SER A 249 -3.52 53.29 27.84
N ALA A 250 -2.69 54.32 27.64
CA ALA A 250 -1.66 54.47 26.61
C ALA A 250 -0.50 53.45 26.56
N ALA A 251 -0.41 52.46 27.46
CA ALA A 251 0.37 51.24 27.25
C ALA A 251 -0.30 50.27 26.22
N SER A 252 -1.58 50.53 25.95
CA SER A 252 -2.48 49.78 25.06
C SER A 252 -2.11 49.90 23.59
N THR A 253 -1.48 50.98 23.11
CA THR A 253 -1.16 51.10 21.68
C THR A 253 -0.10 50.11 21.20
N LYS A 254 0.96 49.86 21.98
CA LYS A 254 1.94 48.80 21.66
C LYS A 254 1.32 47.40 21.76
N LEU A 255 0.49 47.18 22.76
CA LEU A 255 -0.21 45.90 22.93
C LEU A 255 -1.25 45.68 21.82
N LEU A 256 -1.96 46.72 21.40
CA LEU A 256 -2.90 46.72 20.26
C LEU A 256 -2.17 46.49 18.94
N LEU A 257 -1.00 47.10 18.74
CA LEU A 257 -0.14 46.84 17.57
C LEU A 257 0.38 45.41 17.55
N GLN A 258 0.76 44.87 18.70
CA GLN A 258 1.18 43.48 18.80
C GLN A 258 0.00 42.52 18.61
N GLN A 259 -1.18 42.85 19.14
CA GLN A 259 -2.41 42.11 18.95
C GLN A 259 -2.87 42.14 17.49
N SER A 260 -2.81 43.30 16.81
CA SER A 260 -3.17 43.42 15.40
C SER A 260 -2.17 42.69 14.51
N SER A 261 -0.87 42.73 14.83
CA SER A 261 0.15 41.94 14.14
C SER A 261 -0.07 40.44 14.31
N LEU A 262 -0.42 39.97 15.50
CA LEU A 262 -0.73 38.56 15.75
C LEU A 262 -2.01 38.13 15.04
N LEU A 263 -3.05 38.97 15.01
CA LEU A 263 -4.28 38.70 14.27
C LEU A 263 -4.04 38.64 12.76
N ALA A 264 -3.22 39.54 12.23
CA ALA A 264 -2.82 39.52 10.82
C ALA A 264 -2.03 38.25 10.46
N GLN A 265 -1.09 37.83 11.33
CA GLN A 265 -0.38 36.57 11.16
C GLN A 265 -1.33 35.36 11.23
N LEU A 266 -2.33 35.41 12.12
CA LEU A 266 -3.31 34.34 12.23
C LEU A 266 -4.20 34.24 10.98
N GLN A 267 -4.68 35.38 10.47
CA GLN A 267 -5.39 35.44 9.19
C GLN A 267 -4.53 34.91 8.03
N GLU A 268 -3.26 35.29 7.98
CA GLU A 268 -2.34 34.80 6.95
C GLU A 268 -2.15 33.28 7.06
N THR A 269 -2.06 32.72 8.27
CA THR A 269 -1.99 31.26 8.46
C THR A 269 -3.31 30.56 8.09
N GLU A 270 -4.46 31.15 8.38
CA GLU A 270 -5.77 30.61 8.00
C GLU A 270 -5.95 30.60 6.47
N GLU A 271 -5.53 31.67 5.79
CA GLU A 271 -5.51 31.75 4.32
C GLU A 271 -4.55 30.74 3.69
N ARG A 272 -3.36 30.55 4.27
CA ARG A 272 -2.40 29.52 3.83
C ARG A 272 -2.97 28.11 4.01
N LEU A 273 -3.63 27.83 5.14
CA LEU A 273 -4.29 26.55 5.37
C LEU A 273 -5.44 26.33 4.38
N ALA A 274 -6.24 27.35 4.10
CA ALA A 274 -7.31 27.26 3.10
C ALA A 274 -6.77 26.98 1.70
N LYS A 275 -5.65 27.62 1.31
CA LYS A 275 -4.95 27.34 0.04
C LYS A 275 -4.44 25.91 -0.03
N ILE A 276 -3.74 25.43 1.01
CA ILE A 276 -3.23 24.05 1.06
C ILE A 276 -4.38 23.04 1.00
N GLN A 277 -5.50 23.30 1.67
CA GLN A 277 -6.68 22.43 1.58
C GLN A 277 -7.30 22.42 0.18
N ALA A 278 -7.34 23.56 -0.51
CA ALA A 278 -7.82 23.62 -1.89
C ALA A 278 -6.90 22.86 -2.85
N GLU A 279 -5.58 23.02 -2.71
CA GLU A 279 -4.57 22.27 -3.46
C GLU A 279 -4.68 20.77 -3.20
N TYR A 280 -4.82 20.36 -1.94
CA TYR A 280 -5.01 18.97 -1.56
C TYR A 280 -6.25 18.36 -2.22
N ARG A 281 -7.39 19.06 -2.22
CA ARG A 281 -8.61 18.61 -2.92
C ARG A 281 -8.38 18.50 -4.42
N SER A 282 -7.69 19.46 -5.03
CA SER A 282 -7.37 19.42 -6.46
C SER A 282 -6.46 18.24 -6.83
N LEU A 283 -5.45 17.95 -6.00
CA LEU A 283 -4.58 16.78 -6.13
C LEU A 283 -5.35 15.48 -5.97
N GLN A 284 -6.27 15.42 -5.02
CA GLN A 284 -7.14 14.27 -4.81
C GLN A 284 -8.03 14.01 -6.04
N ASP A 285 -8.66 15.06 -6.58
CA ASP A 285 -9.47 14.97 -7.80
C ASP A 285 -8.63 14.53 -9.01
N HIS A 286 -7.39 15.03 -9.12
CA HIS A 286 -6.46 14.63 -10.18
C HIS A 286 -6.07 13.15 -10.06
N THR A 287 -5.84 12.68 -8.84
CA THR A 287 -5.52 11.27 -8.54
C THR A 287 -6.69 10.36 -8.92
N VAL A 288 -7.93 10.74 -8.59
CA VAL A 288 -9.12 9.99 -8.98
C VAL A 288 -9.28 9.93 -10.50
N LYS A 289 -9.03 11.05 -11.20
CA LYS A 289 -9.07 11.07 -12.68
C LYS A 289 -8.02 10.16 -13.30
N LEU A 290 -6.79 10.17 -12.79
CA LEU A 290 -5.72 9.28 -13.27
C LEU A 290 -6.03 7.82 -12.99
N GLN A 291 -6.57 7.49 -11.81
CA GLN A 291 -7.01 6.13 -11.50
C GLN A 291 -8.13 5.66 -12.44
N GLN A 292 -9.08 6.55 -12.76
CA GLN A 292 -10.14 6.24 -13.72
C GLN A 292 -9.61 6.05 -15.14
N GLN A 293 -8.65 6.88 -15.56
CA GLN A 293 -7.99 6.72 -16.87
C GLN A 293 -7.25 5.38 -16.96
N LEU A 294 -6.49 5.02 -15.94
CA LEU A 294 -5.81 3.71 -15.88
C LEU A 294 -6.80 2.54 -15.92
N ALA A 295 -7.92 2.65 -15.19
CA ALA A 295 -8.97 1.63 -15.21
C ALA A 295 -9.59 1.48 -16.61
N ASN A 296 -9.82 2.60 -17.30
CA ASN A 296 -10.34 2.60 -18.68
C ASN A 296 -9.34 1.99 -19.66
N GLU A 297 -8.05 2.35 -19.59
CA GLU A 297 -7.00 1.76 -20.44
C GLU A 297 -6.85 0.26 -20.21
N ILE A 298 -6.93 -0.20 -18.96
CA ILE A 298 -6.90 -1.64 -18.65
C ILE A 298 -8.12 -2.35 -19.24
N ALA A 299 -9.30 -1.73 -19.16
CA ALA A 299 -10.52 -2.29 -19.74
C ALA A 299 -10.45 -2.35 -21.27
N GLU A 300 -9.93 -1.31 -21.92
CA GLU A 300 -9.69 -1.27 -23.37
C GLU A 300 -8.68 -2.33 -23.80
N ARG A 301 -7.52 -2.42 -23.14
CA ARG A 301 -6.51 -3.47 -23.41
C ARG A 301 -7.07 -4.87 -23.23
N ARG A 302 -7.93 -5.10 -22.24
CA ARG A 302 -8.61 -6.38 -22.03
C ARG A 302 -9.64 -6.68 -23.12
N ALA A 303 -10.38 -5.67 -23.58
CA ALA A 303 -11.32 -5.82 -24.69
C ALA A 303 -10.60 -6.09 -26.02
N GLU A 304 -9.50 -5.39 -26.29
CA GLU A 304 -8.63 -5.64 -27.44
C GLU A 304 -8.01 -7.04 -27.38
N ALA A 305 -7.54 -7.47 -26.21
CA ALA A 305 -7.00 -8.82 -26.01
C ALA A 305 -8.08 -9.93 -26.07
N ALA A 306 -9.35 -9.60 -25.82
CA ALA A 306 -10.46 -10.52 -26.00
C ALA A 306 -10.91 -10.60 -27.47
N GLY A 307 -10.80 -9.50 -28.22
CA GLY A 307 -11.14 -9.42 -29.65
C GLY A 307 -10.04 -9.94 -30.58
N ALA A 308 -8.77 -9.75 -30.22
CA ALA A 308 -7.63 -10.33 -30.90
C ALA A 308 -7.38 -11.73 -30.34
N GLY A 309 -7.68 -12.78 -31.10
CA GLY A 309 -7.39 -14.15 -30.69
C GLY A 309 -5.92 -14.31 -30.24
N ILE A 310 -5.65 -15.23 -29.32
CA ILE A 310 -4.34 -15.45 -28.66
C ILE A 310 -3.16 -15.49 -29.66
N PHE A 311 -3.39 -15.98 -30.88
CA PHE A 311 -2.42 -15.98 -31.97
C PHE A 311 -2.07 -14.59 -32.50
N ALA A 312 -3.04 -13.69 -32.67
CA ALA A 312 -2.80 -12.31 -33.11
C ALA A 312 -1.97 -11.56 -32.06
N ILE A 313 -2.31 -11.70 -30.78
CA ILE A 313 -1.54 -11.13 -29.66
C ILE A 313 -0.11 -11.67 -29.66
N HIS A 314 0.08 -12.98 -29.89
CA HIS A 314 1.42 -13.57 -29.94
C HIS A 314 2.28 -13.04 -31.11
N VAL A 315 1.65 -12.82 -32.28
CA VAL A 315 2.33 -12.24 -33.45
C VAL A 315 2.70 -10.78 -33.20
N ASP A 316 1.79 -10.00 -32.60
CA ASP A 316 2.04 -8.60 -32.29
C ASP A 316 3.12 -8.45 -31.21
N LEU A 317 3.09 -9.26 -30.15
CA LEU A 317 4.15 -9.30 -29.14
C LEU A 317 5.50 -9.71 -29.74
N LYS A 318 5.53 -10.63 -30.71
CA LYS A 318 6.78 -10.98 -31.42
C LYS A 318 7.30 -9.81 -32.25
N ARG A 319 6.42 -9.08 -32.91
CA ARG A 319 6.77 -7.89 -33.69
C ARG A 319 7.29 -6.77 -32.79
N GLU A 320 6.61 -6.49 -31.68
CA GLU A 320 7.01 -5.49 -30.69
C GLU A 320 8.35 -5.86 -30.03
N ASN A 321 8.53 -7.13 -29.63
CA ASN A 321 9.80 -7.58 -29.07
C ASN A 321 10.95 -7.46 -30.07
N PHE A 322 10.69 -7.70 -31.36
CA PHE A 322 11.68 -7.47 -32.41
C PHE A 322 12.04 -5.98 -32.55
N GLN A 323 11.05 -5.08 -32.51
CA GLN A 323 11.27 -3.64 -32.55
C GLN A 323 12.06 -3.14 -31.34
N LEU A 324 11.73 -3.61 -30.13
CA LEU A 324 12.46 -3.27 -28.90
C LEU A 324 13.91 -3.74 -28.96
N ARG A 325 14.18 -4.95 -29.48
CA ARG A 325 15.55 -5.44 -29.69
C ARG A 325 16.31 -4.56 -30.69
N ALA A 326 15.67 -4.13 -31.77
CA ALA A 326 16.27 -3.21 -32.74
C ALA A 326 16.63 -1.86 -32.10
N GLN A 327 15.73 -1.28 -31.30
CA GLN A 327 15.98 -0.04 -30.56
C GLN A 327 17.11 -0.18 -29.53
N VAL A 328 17.17 -1.31 -28.81
CA VAL A 328 18.26 -1.59 -27.86
C VAL A 328 19.60 -1.71 -28.59
N GLU A 329 19.65 -2.37 -29.74
CA GLU A 329 20.88 -2.43 -30.55
C GLU A 329 21.27 -1.07 -31.12
N GLU A 330 20.31 -0.23 -31.50
CA GLU A 330 20.57 1.16 -31.92
C GLU A 330 21.12 2.00 -30.76
N LEU A 331 20.54 1.88 -29.56
CA LEU A 331 21.04 2.53 -28.35
C LEU A 331 22.46 2.06 -27.98
N LYS A 332 22.75 0.75 -28.11
CA LYS A 332 24.12 0.22 -27.94
C LYS A 332 25.08 0.76 -28.99
N ALA A 333 24.63 0.87 -30.25
CA ALA A 333 25.45 1.44 -31.33
C ALA A 333 25.74 2.93 -31.08
N LEU A 334 24.75 3.70 -30.61
CA LEU A 334 24.92 5.08 -30.20
C LEU A 334 25.88 5.18 -29.00
N GLN A 335 25.69 4.38 -27.96
CA GLN A 335 26.60 4.34 -26.82
C GLN A 335 28.04 4.01 -27.25
N LYS A 336 28.24 3.05 -28.16
CA LYS A 336 29.56 2.71 -28.71
C LYS A 336 30.16 3.86 -29.52
N ARG A 337 29.35 4.61 -30.27
CA ARG A 337 29.80 5.82 -30.97
C ARG A 337 30.17 6.94 -29.99
N PHE A 338 29.39 7.16 -28.94
CA PHE A 338 29.69 8.15 -27.89
C PHE A 338 30.96 7.79 -27.12
N LEU A 339 31.14 6.52 -26.74
CA LEU A 339 32.35 6.07 -26.03
C LEU A 339 33.61 6.11 -26.91
N THR A 340 33.48 5.84 -28.22
CA THR A 340 34.64 5.93 -29.15
C THR A 340 35.01 7.37 -29.50
N THR A 341 34.05 8.29 -29.55
CA THR A 341 34.30 9.73 -29.72
C THR A 341 34.84 10.39 -28.44
N ALA A 342 34.40 9.95 -27.26
CA ALA A 342 34.96 10.40 -25.97
C ALA A 342 36.43 10.02 -25.80
N LYS A 343 36.86 8.83 -26.26
CA LYS A 343 38.27 8.40 -26.20
C LYS A 343 39.22 9.19 -27.13
N LYS A 344 38.71 9.87 -28.16
CA LYS A 344 39.53 10.72 -29.06
C LYS A 344 39.65 12.17 -28.62
N LYS A 345 38.89 12.59 -27.59
CA LYS A 345 38.97 13.91 -26.99
C LYS A 345 39.63 13.79 -25.61
N THR A 346 40.88 13.31 -25.57
CA THR A 346 41.76 13.54 -24.41
C THR A 346 41.92 15.05 -24.27
N MET A 347 41.11 15.64 -23.38
CA MET A 347 41.23 17.01 -22.91
C MET A 347 42.62 17.13 -22.28
N SER A 348 43.59 17.62 -23.06
CA SER A 348 44.84 18.11 -22.51
C SER A 348 44.52 19.39 -21.75
N PHE A 349 44.46 19.31 -20.42
CA PHE A 349 44.45 20.50 -19.60
C PHE A 349 45.88 21.05 -19.57
N PRO A 350 46.11 22.32 -19.97
CA PRO A 350 47.43 22.92 -19.85
C PRO A 350 47.70 23.11 -18.36
N SER A 351 48.82 22.56 -17.90
CA SER A 351 49.33 22.83 -16.57
C SER A 351 49.83 24.27 -16.50
N LEU A 352 49.14 25.11 -15.73
CA LEU A 352 49.68 26.10 -14.79
C LEU A 352 48.56 26.75 -13.99
#